data_AF-A0A2S2NRX4-F1
#
_entry.id   AF-A0A2S2NRX4-F1
#
_cell.length_a   1.000
_cell.length_b   1.000
_cell.length_c   1.000
_cell.angle_alpha   90.00
_cell.angle_beta   90.00
_cell.angle_gamma   90.00
#
_symmetry.space_group_name_H-M   'P 1'
#
loop_
_entity.id
_entity.type
_entity.pdbx_description
1 polymer ?
#
loop_
_entity_poly.entity_id
_entity_poly.type
_entity_poly.pdbx_seq_one_letter_code
_entity_poly.pdbx_strand_id
1 'polypeptide(L)'
;MFLVSFLWLSSFLLYLMSAVQGFGAAILWTAQGTYLTLNSDSSTMSRNTGVFWMISNMSMLLGNAFVYYALHDKDDFDESTRKFIYTVLIAVSVFGTSLFLLLRSPVSSEGTVNERVETISFIQQIKNTKSLFLTKDMRLLNVSFFFTGLHLSFYASVYSSSIGFTKRMGSNSKQLVALSGLFIGIGEILG
;
A
#
# COMPACT_ATOMS: atom_id res chain seq x y z
N MET A 1 6.07 10.84 -1.55
CA MET A 1 6.48 11.44 -2.85
C MET A 1 5.29 11.79 -3.74
N PHE A 2 4.34 10.88 -3.97
CA PHE A 2 3.13 11.17 -4.74
C PHE A 2 2.31 12.37 -4.21
N LEU A 3 2.13 12.49 -2.90
CA LEU A 3 1.42 13.62 -2.27
C LEU A 3 2.02 14.99 -2.63
N VAL A 4 3.33 15.08 -2.88
CA VAL A 4 4.03 16.32 -3.25
C VAL A 4 3.58 16.81 -4.64
N SER A 5 3.21 15.90 -5.54
CA SER A 5 2.70 16.27 -6.86
C SER A 5 1.37 17.03 -6.82
N PHE A 6 0.62 16.94 -5.72
CA PHE A 6 -0.61 17.71 -5.55
C PHE A 6 -0.38 19.14 -5.08
N LEU A 7 0.87 19.52 -4.74
CA LEU A 7 1.24 20.91 -4.47
C LEU A 7 1.40 21.70 -5.78
N TRP A 8 1.85 21.04 -6.85
CA TRP A 8 1.96 21.61 -8.19
C TRP A 8 1.26 20.70 -9.20
N LEU A 9 0.02 21.04 -9.57
CA LEU A 9 -0.80 20.28 -10.52
C LEU A 9 -0.20 20.32 -11.94
N SER A 10 0.84 19.53 -12.17
CA SER A 10 1.47 19.31 -13.47
C SER A 10 1.26 17.85 -13.89
N SER A 11 0.73 17.65 -15.09
CA SER A 11 0.46 16.32 -15.63
C SER A 11 1.73 15.46 -15.70
N PHE A 12 2.85 16.07 -16.11
CA PHE A 12 4.14 15.37 -16.14
C PHE A 12 4.57 14.91 -14.74
N LEU A 13 4.44 15.79 -13.73
CA LEU A 13 4.82 15.48 -12.36
C LEU A 13 3.94 14.36 -11.77
N LEU A 14 2.64 14.38 -12.06
CA LEU A 14 1.69 13.34 -11.63
C LEU A 14 2.06 11.97 -12.20
N TYR A 15 2.33 11.86 -13.50
CA TYR A 15 2.73 10.59 -14.11
C TYR A 15 4.08 10.10 -13.59
N LEU A 16 5.07 11.00 -13.48
CA LEU A 16 6.39 10.65 -12.98
C LEU A 16 6.32 10.14 -11.54
N MET A 17 5.63 10.86 -10.65
CA MET A 17 5.49 10.46 -9.25
C MET A 17 4.65 9.19 -9.08
N SER A 18 3.68 8.92 -9.97
CA SER A 18 2.93 7.67 -9.96
C SER A 18 3.82 6.47 -10.32
N ALA A 19 4.69 6.61 -11.32
CA ALA A 19 5.65 5.57 -11.69
C ALA A 19 6.64 5.28 -10.55
N VAL A 20 7.18 6.33 -9.93
CA VAL A 20 8.09 6.20 -8.76
C VAL A 20 7.37 5.53 -7.59
N GLN A 21 6.12 5.90 -7.32
CA GLN A 21 5.32 5.27 -6.26
C GLN A 21 5.08 3.78 -6.53
N GLY A 22 4.73 3.41 -7.77
CA GLY A 22 4.52 2.00 -8.13
C GLY A 22 5.78 1.16 -7.95
N PHE A 23 6.93 1.66 -8.38
CA PHE A 23 8.22 0.99 -8.18
C PHE A 23 8.58 0.87 -6.69
N GLY A 24 8.43 1.97 -5.93
CA GLY A 24 8.70 1.97 -4.49
C GLY A 24 7.79 1.03 -3.71
N ALA A 25 6.50 0.97 -4.07
CA ALA A 25 5.54 0.06 -3.45
C ALA A 25 5.93 -1.41 -3.67
N ALA A 26 6.38 -1.79 -4.87
CA ALA A 26 6.83 -3.16 -5.14
C ALA A 26 8.00 -3.56 -4.23
N ILE A 27 8.97 -2.66 -4.02
CA ILE A 27 10.10 -2.90 -3.12
C ILE A 27 9.63 -3.01 -1.66
N LEU A 28 8.82 -2.05 -1.21
CA LEU A 28 8.36 -2.00 0.18
C LEU A 28 7.52 -3.21 0.56
N TRP A 29 6.60 -3.65 -0.31
CA TRP A 29 5.81 -4.86 -0.07
C TRP A 29 6.68 -6.12 -0.01
N THR A 30 7.67 -6.24 -0.90
CA THR A 30 8.61 -7.36 -0.87
C THR A 30 9.42 -7.37 0.43
N ALA A 31 9.97 -6.21 0.81
CA ALA A 31 10.76 -6.06 2.03
C ALA A 31 9.92 -6.31 3.30
N GLN A 32 8.67 -5.85 3.33
CA GLN A 32 7.74 -6.10 4.42
C GLN A 32 7.45 -7.59 4.58
N GLY A 33 7.15 -8.30 3.50
CA GLY A 33 6.90 -9.75 3.55
C GLY A 33 8.12 -10.52 4.06
N THR A 34 9.31 -10.18 3.57
CA THR A 34 10.56 -10.78 4.07
C THR A 34 10.79 -10.46 5.54
N TYR A 35 10.63 -9.20 5.96
CA TYR A 35 10.82 -8.80 7.36
C TYR A 35 9.86 -9.55 8.30
N LEU A 36 8.60 -9.69 7.91
CA LEU A 36 7.62 -10.41 8.71
C LEU A 36 7.92 -11.91 8.78
N THR A 37 8.37 -12.49 7.66
CA THR A 37 8.83 -13.90 7.61
C THR A 37 10.03 -14.12 8.52
N LEU A 38 11.00 -13.20 8.54
CA LEU A 38 12.19 -13.33 9.38
C LEU A 38 11.92 -13.12 10.88
N ASN A 39 10.85 -12.41 11.23
CA ASN A 39 10.46 -12.15 12.63
C ASN A 39 9.28 -13.03 13.11
N SER A 40 8.86 -14.03 12.33
CA SER A 40 7.73 -14.90 12.67
C SER A 40 8.06 -16.37 12.42
N ASP A 41 7.64 -17.24 13.33
CA ASP A 41 7.65 -18.69 13.13
C ASP A 41 6.34 -19.18 12.48
N SER A 42 6.31 -20.44 12.05
CA SER A 42 5.16 -21.06 11.37
C SER A 42 3.82 -20.95 12.12
N SER A 43 3.85 -20.93 13.46
CA SER A 43 2.67 -20.77 14.32
C SER A 43 2.24 -19.31 14.52
N THR A 44 3.14 -18.35 14.31
CA THR A 44 2.89 -16.92 14.60
C THR A 44 2.74 -16.07 13.35
N MET A 45 3.17 -16.57 12.19
CA MET A 45 3.14 -15.88 10.90
C MET A 45 1.75 -15.34 10.54
N SER A 46 0.70 -16.17 10.67
CA SER A 46 -0.67 -15.75 10.39
C SER A 46 -1.14 -14.62 11.31
N ARG A 47 -0.89 -14.75 12.62
CA ARG A 47 -1.25 -13.74 13.62
C ARG A 47 -0.52 -12.41 13.38
N ASN A 48 0.81 -12.46 13.20
CA ASN A 48 1.61 -11.27 12.99
C ASN A 48 1.26 -10.58 11.66
N THR A 49 0.95 -11.35 10.62
CA THR A 49 0.42 -10.85 9.34
C THR A 49 -0.94 -10.18 9.52
N GLY A 50 -1.86 -10.80 10.27
CA GLY A 50 -3.17 -10.24 10.56
C GLY A 50 -3.08 -8.93 11.35
N VAL A 51 -2.23 -8.85 12.38
CA VAL A 51 -2.00 -7.62 13.15
C VAL A 51 -1.43 -6.52 12.25
N PHE A 52 -0.45 -6.84 11.40
CA PHE A 52 0.09 -5.89 10.43
C PHE A 52 -1.00 -5.36 9.48
N TRP A 53 -1.82 -6.25 8.92
CA TRP A 53 -2.92 -5.89 8.04
C TRP A 53 -3.97 -5.01 8.73
N MET A 54 -4.35 -5.35 9.97
CA MET A 54 -5.26 -4.55 10.76
C MET A 54 -4.72 -3.13 10.98
N ILE A 55 -3.45 -2.99 11.38
CA ILE A 55 -2.82 -1.67 11.58
C ILE A 55 -2.77 -0.90 10.25
N SER A 56 -2.41 -1.57 9.15
CA SER A 56 -2.37 -0.97 7.82
C SER A 56 -3.75 -0.43 7.42
N ASN A 57 -4.82 -1.20 7.62
CA ASN A 57 -6.19 -0.79 7.29
C ASN A 57 -6.73 0.28 8.23
N MET A 58 -6.33 0.31 9.50
CA MET A 58 -6.63 1.41 10.42
C MET A 58 -6.07 2.75 9.95
N SER A 59 -4.91 2.75 9.27
CA SER A 59 -4.34 3.98 8.70
C SER A 59 -5.26 4.59 7.63
N MET A 60 -5.96 3.75 6.87
CA MET A 60 -6.93 4.19 5.86
C MET A 60 -8.16 4.82 6.49
N LEU A 61 -8.62 4.31 7.63
CA LEU A 61 -9.71 4.90 8.42
C LEU A 61 -9.34 6.28 8.98
N LEU A 62 -8.20 6.37 9.68
CA LEU A 62 -7.74 7.62 10.29
C LEU A 62 -7.43 8.71 9.25
N GLY A 63 -6.80 8.33 8.13
CA GLY A 63 -6.50 9.25 7.03
C GLY A 63 -7.75 9.84 6.39
N ASN A 64 -8.76 9.00 6.11
CA ASN A 64 -10.02 9.46 5.54
C ASN A 64 -10.84 10.31 6.54
N ALA A 65 -10.83 9.95 7.83
CA ALA A 65 -11.46 10.76 8.87
C ALA A 65 -10.83 12.15 8.97
N PHE A 66 -9.50 12.25 8.95
CA PHE A 66 -8.79 13.53 8.93
C PHE A 66 -9.21 14.41 7.74
N VAL A 67 -9.22 13.84 6.53
CA VAL A 67 -9.61 14.58 5.32
C VAL A 67 -11.08 15.02 5.40
N TYR A 68 -11.98 14.16 5.90
CA TYR A 68 -13.38 14.51 6.11
C TYR A 68 -13.54 15.74 7.03
N TYR A 69 -12.86 15.75 8.18
CA TYR A 69 -12.90 16.89 9.09
C TYR A 69 -12.20 18.14 8.53
N ALA A 70 -11.10 17.98 7.80
CA ALA A 70 -10.38 19.10 7.19
C ALA A 70 -11.17 19.80 6.07
N LEU A 71 -12.17 19.11 5.52
CA LEU A 71 -13.10 19.61 4.50
C LEU A 71 -14.47 20.02 5.08
N HIS A 72 -14.68 19.88 6.39
CA HIS A 72 -15.93 20.28 7.05
C HIS A 72 -16.19 21.78 6.86
N ASP A 73 -17.41 22.15 6.46
CA ASP A 73 -17.86 23.52 6.14
C ASP A 73 -17.09 24.24 5.02
N LYS A 74 -16.44 23.50 4.11
CA LYS A 74 -15.80 24.08 2.92
C LYS A 74 -16.46 23.57 1.63
N ASP A 75 -17.14 24.48 0.95
CA ASP A 75 -17.84 24.19 -0.31
C ASP A 75 -16.89 24.05 -1.51
N ASP A 76 -15.70 24.65 -1.44
CA ASP A 76 -14.69 24.59 -2.51
C ASP A 76 -13.39 23.94 -2.03
N PHE A 77 -12.82 23.09 -2.90
CA PHE A 77 -11.49 22.50 -2.74
C PHE A 77 -10.41 23.53 -3.09
N ASP A 78 -10.42 24.64 -2.35
CA ASP A 78 -9.56 25.79 -2.56
C ASP A 78 -8.07 25.44 -2.38
N GLU A 79 -7.19 26.20 -3.04
CA GLU A 79 -5.75 25.96 -3.05
C GLU A 79 -5.16 25.97 -1.63
N SER A 80 -5.67 26.85 -0.76
CA SER A 80 -5.25 26.97 0.64
C SER A 80 -5.54 25.68 1.44
N THR A 81 -6.75 25.15 1.31
CA THR A 81 -7.21 23.91 1.95
C THR A 81 -6.46 22.70 1.42
N ARG A 82 -6.26 22.64 0.10
CA ARG A 82 -5.47 21.58 -0.54
C ARG A 82 -4.04 21.56 0.00
N LYS A 83 -3.36 22.70 0.01
CA LYS A 83 -1.99 22.81 0.53
C LYS A 83 -1.92 22.42 2.01
N PHE A 84 -2.88 22.84 2.82
CA PHE A 84 -2.96 22.44 4.23
C PHE A 84 -3.05 20.91 4.41
N ILE A 85 -4.03 20.27 3.76
CA ILE A 85 -4.24 18.81 3.84
C ILE A 85 -3.00 18.05 3.39
N TYR A 86 -2.47 18.35 2.19
CA TYR A 86 -1.31 17.63 1.66
C TYR A 86 -0.05 17.89 2.48
N THR A 87 0.14 19.08 3.05
CA THR A 87 1.30 19.37 3.92
C THR A 87 1.27 18.52 5.19
N VAL A 88 0.11 18.42 5.86
CA VAL A 88 -0.05 17.58 7.06
C VAL A 88 0.21 16.11 6.71
N LEU A 89 -0.39 15.61 5.63
CA LEU A 89 -0.19 14.21 5.20
C LEU A 89 1.27 13.91 4.83
N ILE A 90 1.97 14.85 4.19
CA ILE A 90 3.40 14.73 3.89
C ILE A 90 4.21 14.68 5.19
N ALA A 91 3.95 15.57 6.14
CA ALA A 91 4.66 15.60 7.42
C ALA A 91 4.51 14.29 8.20
N VAL A 92 3.27 13.77 8.30
CA VAL A 92 3.00 12.47 8.95
C VAL A 92 3.67 11.33 8.19
N SER A 93 3.67 11.36 6.85
CA SER A 93 4.35 10.33 6.04
C SER A 93 5.87 10.33 6.24
N VAL A 94 6.50 11.51 6.31
CA VAL A 94 7.94 11.66 6.57
C VAL A 94 8.26 11.16 7.98
N PHE A 95 7.45 11.54 8.96
CA PHE A 95 7.60 11.06 10.33
C PHE A 95 7.48 9.53 10.41
N GLY A 96 6.42 8.95 9.82
CA GLY A 96 6.24 7.50 9.76
C GLY A 96 7.40 6.79 9.06
N THR A 97 7.93 7.37 7.97
CA THR A 97 9.12 6.83 7.28
C THR A 97 10.35 6.89 8.19
N SER A 98 10.52 7.96 8.96
CA SER A 98 11.65 8.08 9.88
C SER A 98 11.62 7.06 11.02
N LEU A 99 10.43 6.60 11.44
CA LEU A 99 10.30 5.53 12.44
C LEU A 99 10.88 4.18 11.95
N PHE A 100 10.93 3.94 10.63
CA PHE A 100 11.62 2.75 10.10
C PHE A 100 13.12 2.77 10.36
N LEU A 101 13.73 3.93 10.64
CA LEU A 101 15.14 4.00 11.04
C LEU A 101 15.36 3.44 12.45
N LEU A 102 14.30 3.35 13.26
CA LEU A 102 14.33 2.77 14.61
C LEU A 102 13.97 1.29 14.62
N LEU A 103 13.61 0.71 13.47
CA LEU A 103 13.27 -0.71 13.39
C LEU A 103 14.50 -1.56 13.68
N ARG A 104 14.36 -2.50 14.61
CA ARG A 104 15.41 -3.46 14.96
C ARG A 104 15.70 -4.36 13.77
N SER A 105 16.97 -4.70 13.54
CA SER A 105 17.33 -5.72 12.55
C SER A 105 16.68 -7.07 12.91
N PRO A 106 16.15 -7.82 11.91
CA PRO A 106 15.51 -9.10 12.14
C PRO A 106 16.50 -10.09 12.79
N VAL A 107 16.10 -10.66 13.92
CA VAL A 107 16.89 -11.65 14.68
C VAL A 107 16.42 -13.03 14.26
N SER A 108 17.34 -13.96 13.99
CA SER A 108 17.04 -15.37 13.72
C SER A 108 16.35 -16.02 14.93
N SER A 109 15.62 -17.12 14.72
CA SER A 109 14.99 -17.94 15.77
C SER A 109 16.00 -18.43 16.83
N GLU A 110 17.31 -18.42 16.52
CA GLU A 110 18.41 -18.77 17.45
C GLU A 110 18.99 -17.57 18.22
N GLY A 111 18.41 -16.37 18.10
CA GLY A 111 18.86 -15.18 18.82
C GLY A 111 20.11 -14.50 18.21
N THR A 112 20.69 -15.07 17.16
CA THR A 112 21.73 -14.44 16.34
C THR A 112 21.10 -13.38 15.43
N VAL A 113 21.71 -12.20 15.34
CA VAL A 113 21.35 -11.23 14.28
C VAL A 113 21.56 -11.97 12.97
N ASN A 114 20.57 -12.00 12.08
CA ASN A 114 20.75 -12.60 10.75
C ASN A 114 21.96 -11.91 10.09
N GLU A 115 23.11 -12.58 10.13
CA GLU A 115 24.32 -12.06 9.54
C GLU A 115 24.05 -11.87 8.05
N ARG A 116 24.53 -10.73 7.55
CA ARG A 116 24.27 -10.23 6.20
C ARG A 116 24.31 -11.37 5.21
N VAL A 117 23.22 -11.47 4.43
CA VAL A 117 23.15 -12.20 3.16
C VAL A 117 24.55 -12.21 2.54
N GLU A 118 25.14 -13.40 2.35
CA GLU A 118 26.40 -13.54 1.61
C GLU A 118 26.34 -12.60 0.41
N THR A 119 27.42 -11.85 0.14
CA THR A 119 27.46 -10.92 -1.00
C THR A 119 27.47 -11.72 -2.31
N ILE A 120 26.32 -12.25 -2.68
CA ILE A 120 26.05 -12.92 -3.94
C ILE A 120 25.99 -11.83 -5.00
N SER A 121 26.77 -12.01 -6.08
CA SER A 121 26.77 -11.09 -7.23
C SER A 121 25.35 -10.82 -7.74
N PHE A 122 25.06 -9.57 -8.12
CA PHE A 122 23.76 -9.13 -8.64
C PHE A 122 23.25 -10.01 -9.80
N ILE A 123 24.15 -10.39 -10.72
CA ILE A 123 23.82 -11.25 -11.86
C ILE A 123 23.37 -12.63 -11.38
N GLN A 124 24.02 -13.15 -10.33
CA GLN A 124 23.67 -14.44 -9.76
C GLN A 124 22.32 -14.37 -9.02
N GLN A 125 22.01 -13.25 -8.36
CA GLN A 125 20.68 -13.04 -7.76
C GLN A 125 19.58 -13.05 -8.82
N ILE A 126 19.75 -12.30 -9.92
CA ILE A 126 18.79 -12.32 -11.04
C ILE A 126 18.64 -13.73 -11.61
N LYS A 127 19.74 -14.47 -11.78
CA LYS A 127 19.71 -15.84 -12.28
C LYS A 127 18.95 -16.76 -11.33
N ASN A 128 19.16 -16.64 -10.02
CA ASN A 128 18.47 -17.41 -9.00
C ASN A 128 16.96 -17.06 -8.97
N THR A 129 16.60 -15.77 -8.99
CA THR A 129 15.20 -15.33 -9.07
C THR A 129 14.52 -15.87 -10.33
N LYS A 130 15.19 -15.81 -11.49
CA LYS A 130 14.65 -16.35 -12.74
C LYS A 130 14.46 -17.87 -12.66
N SER A 131 15.43 -18.58 -12.07
CA SER A 131 15.33 -20.03 -11.87
C SER A 131 14.17 -20.38 -10.95
N LEU A 132 14.01 -19.66 -9.84
CA LEU A 132 12.91 -19.85 -8.89
C LEU A 132 11.56 -19.57 -9.55
N PHE A 133 11.45 -18.48 -10.31
CA PHE A 133 10.23 -18.12 -11.05
C PHE A 133 9.77 -19.21 -12.04
N LEU A 134 10.71 -20.01 -12.56
CA LEU A 134 10.42 -21.07 -13.53
C LEU A 134 10.20 -22.45 -12.89
N THR A 135 10.30 -22.59 -11.57
CA THR A 135 9.99 -23.85 -10.87
C THR A 135 8.53 -24.24 -11.03
N LYS A 136 8.22 -25.54 -10.96
CA LYS A 136 6.87 -26.06 -11.21
C LYS A 136 5.83 -25.45 -10.27
N ASP A 137 6.15 -25.37 -8.99
CA ASP A 137 5.25 -24.83 -7.98
C ASP A 137 5.07 -23.32 -8.17
N MET A 138 6.17 -22.59 -8.40
CA MET A 138 6.09 -21.13 -8.59
C MET A 138 5.33 -20.74 -9.85
N ARG A 139 5.36 -21.55 -10.91
CA ARG A 139 4.52 -21.30 -12.10
C ARG A 139 3.03 -21.40 -11.82
N LEU A 140 2.60 -22.32 -10.96
CA LEU A 140 1.20 -22.39 -10.52
C LEU A 140 0.86 -21.18 -9.64
N LEU A 141 1.74 -20.82 -8.70
CA LEU A 141 1.54 -19.64 -7.87
C LEU A 141 1.52 -18.34 -8.69
N ASN A 142 2.32 -18.22 -9.76
CA ASN A 142 2.34 -17.04 -10.62
C ASN A 142 0.97 -16.76 -11.26
N VAL A 143 0.20 -17.80 -11.59
CA VAL A 143 -1.18 -17.64 -12.09
C VAL A 143 -2.07 -17.05 -10.98
N SER A 144 -1.94 -17.55 -9.76
CA SER A 144 -2.67 -17.02 -8.59
C SER A 144 -2.24 -15.58 -8.26
N PHE A 145 -0.94 -15.26 -8.32
CA PHE A 145 -0.42 -13.90 -8.11
C PHE A 145 -0.91 -12.92 -9.18
N PHE A 146 -0.95 -13.37 -10.44
CA PHE A 146 -1.51 -12.56 -11.52
C PHE A 146 -3.00 -12.30 -11.31
N PHE A 147 -3.77 -13.34 -10.97
CA PHE A 147 -5.20 -13.21 -10.68
C PHE A 147 -5.47 -12.30 -9.48
N THR A 148 -4.74 -12.48 -8.37
CA THR A 148 -4.88 -11.62 -7.18
C THR A 148 -4.50 -10.17 -7.46
N GLY A 149 -3.48 -9.92 -8.28
CA GLY A 149 -3.13 -8.57 -8.74
C GLY A 149 -4.22 -7.92 -9.59
N LEU A 150 -4.84 -8.69 -10.51
CA LEU A 150 -6.01 -8.22 -11.28
C LEU A 150 -7.21 -7.93 -10.38
N HIS A 151 -7.49 -8.84 -9.43
CA HIS A 151 -8.56 -8.66 -8.46
C HIS A 151 -8.36 -7.40 -7.61
N LEU A 152 -7.14 -7.20 -7.07
CA LEU A 152 -6.76 -6.01 -6.32
C LEU A 152 -6.97 -4.73 -7.13
N SER A 153 -6.50 -4.73 -8.38
CA SER A 153 -6.67 -3.60 -9.29
C SER A 153 -8.15 -3.31 -9.57
N PHE A 154 -8.95 -4.36 -9.73
CA PHE A 154 -10.39 -4.25 -9.99
C PHE A 154 -11.14 -3.62 -8.81
N TYR A 155 -11.02 -4.18 -7.60
CA TYR A 155 -11.79 -3.67 -6.47
C TYR A 155 -11.29 -2.29 -6.00
N ALA A 156 -9.98 -2.04 -6.01
CA ALA A 156 -9.40 -0.80 -5.51
C ALA A 156 -9.64 0.41 -6.44
N SER A 157 -9.79 0.20 -7.76
CA SER A 157 -9.86 1.30 -8.73
C SER A 157 -11.06 1.24 -9.68
N VAL A 158 -11.25 0.09 -10.34
CA VAL A 158 -12.25 -0.04 -11.41
C VAL A 158 -13.67 -0.05 -10.85
N TYR A 159 -13.89 -0.80 -9.77
CA TYR A 159 -15.21 -0.95 -9.15
C TYR A 159 -15.74 0.41 -8.63
N SER A 160 -14.93 1.09 -7.82
CA SER A 160 -15.27 2.42 -7.27
C SER A 160 -15.51 3.46 -8.36
N SER A 161 -14.62 3.53 -9.37
CA SER A 161 -14.79 4.45 -10.51
C SER A 161 -16.05 4.16 -11.32
N SER A 162 -16.35 2.87 -11.55
CA SER A 162 -17.54 2.46 -12.30
C SER A 162 -18.83 2.92 -11.62
N ILE A 163 -18.90 2.85 -10.28
CA ILE A 163 -20.04 3.40 -9.51
C ILE A 163 -20.12 4.93 -9.70
N GLY A 164 -19.00 5.64 -9.56
CA GLY A 164 -18.96 7.10 -9.63
C GLY A 164 -19.35 7.67 -10.99
N PHE A 165 -18.96 7.00 -12.08
CA PHE A 165 -19.22 7.43 -13.46
C PHE A 165 -20.56 6.92 -14.03
N THR A 166 -21.28 6.04 -13.33
CA THR A 166 -22.59 5.54 -13.80
C THR A 166 -23.69 6.58 -13.59
N LYS A 167 -23.97 7.36 -14.64
CA LYS A 167 -25.00 8.43 -14.64
C LYS A 167 -26.43 7.92 -14.35
N ARG A 168 -26.69 6.62 -14.53
CA ARG A 168 -28.00 5.98 -14.29
C ARG A 168 -28.30 5.76 -12.81
N MET A 169 -27.32 5.87 -11.91
CA MET A 169 -27.48 5.76 -10.45
C MET A 169 -28.01 7.04 -9.78
N GLY A 170 -28.32 8.09 -10.56
CA GLY A 170 -28.82 9.37 -10.04
C GLY A 170 -27.73 10.27 -9.45
N SER A 171 -28.14 11.38 -8.83
CA SER A 171 -27.24 12.39 -8.24
C SER A 171 -26.39 11.86 -7.06
N ASN A 172 -26.80 10.73 -6.47
CA ASN A 172 -26.15 10.13 -5.30
C ASN A 172 -25.01 9.15 -5.67
N SER A 173 -24.65 9.01 -6.94
CA SER A 173 -23.58 8.08 -7.40
C SER A 173 -22.25 8.30 -6.67
N LYS A 174 -21.91 9.55 -6.35
CA LYS A 174 -20.69 9.90 -5.59
C LYS A 174 -20.74 9.43 -4.13
N GLN A 175 -21.91 9.41 -3.49
CA GLN A 175 -22.06 8.90 -2.13
C GLN A 175 -21.96 7.37 -2.10
N LEU A 176 -22.46 6.69 -3.13
CA LEU A 176 -22.33 5.24 -3.31
C LEU A 176 -20.87 4.80 -3.47
N VAL A 177 -20.02 5.62 -4.09
CA VAL A 177 -18.57 5.39 -4.16
C VAL A 177 -17.96 5.34 -2.76
N ALA A 178 -18.22 6.35 -1.93
CA ALA A 178 -17.71 6.40 -0.57
C ALA A 178 -18.22 5.21 0.28
N LEU A 179 -19.50 4.87 0.15
CA LEU A 179 -20.12 3.74 0.85
C LEU A 179 -19.49 2.39 0.43
N SER A 180 -19.20 2.21 -0.85
CA SER A 180 -18.52 1.01 -1.35
C SER A 180 -17.11 0.84 -0.75
N GLY A 181 -16.36 1.93 -0.63
CA GLY A 181 -15.02 1.92 0.00
C GLY A 181 -15.08 1.59 1.50
N LEU A 182 -16.12 2.08 2.21
CA LEU A 182 -16.35 1.74 3.61
C LEU A 182 -16.60 0.24 3.79
N PHE A 183 -17.48 -0.36 2.98
CA PHE A 183 -17.77 -1.79 3.06
C PHE A 183 -16.59 -2.67 2.67
N ILE A 184 -15.79 -2.25 1.69
CA ILE A 184 -14.52 -2.93 1.36
C ILE A 184 -13.59 -2.93 2.58
N GLY A 185 -13.40 -1.77 3.21
CA GLY A 185 -12.55 -1.67 4.41
C GLY A 185 -13.07 -2.50 5.59
N ILE A 186 -14.39 -2.56 5.79
CA ILE A 186 -15.01 -3.44 6.81
C ILE A 186 -14.74 -4.91 6.48
N GLY A 187 -14.88 -5.31 5.22
CA GLY A 187 -14.58 -6.67 4.76
C GLY A 187 -13.11 -7.05 5.01
N GLU A 188 -12.18 -6.14 4.70
CA GLU A 188 -10.74 -6.36 4.94
C GLU A 188 -10.39 -6.45 6.43
N ILE A 189 -11.19 -5.88 7.34
CA ILE A 189 -11.00 -5.98 8.79
C ILE A 189 -11.58 -7.29 9.34
N LEU A 190 -12.73 -7.73 8.83
CA LEU A 190 -13.43 -8.93 9.33
C LEU A 190 -12.81 -10.24 8.82
N GLY A 191 -12.13 -10.21 7.67
CA GLY A 191 -11.45 -11.37 7.09
C GLY A 191 -12.24 -12.06 5.99
#